data_AF-A0A2M8GCC2-F1
#
_entry.id   AF-A0A2M8GCC2-F1
#
_cell.length_a   1.000
_cell.length_b   1.000
_cell.length_c   1.000
_cell.angle_alpha   90.00
_cell.angle_beta   90.00
_cell.angle_gamma   90.00
#
_symmetry.space_group_name_H-M   'P 1'
#
loop_
_entity.id
_entity.type
_entity.pdbx_description
1 polymer ?
#
loop_
_entity_poly.entity_id
_entity_poly.type
_entity_poly.pdbx_seq_one_letter_code
_entity_poly.pdbx_strand_id
1 'polypeptide(L)'
;MKIWPFKMGNTKKPGVGGFDSLVWETNTLAKVSLMPMANCFPDYGPIIDSDIVEIWDCLMTIAMTGVAVNAEGVLSDAQIQNEVKNALSTQWQIDAELFDDYYEYTKQRTNETNASWCGVSAMWVADNLRLHEKATPALKKNSRKLDFVNRLSAFINVSFGSTEVGFSQYFGFMALDVEENIGIDMGI
;
A
#
# COMPACT_ATOMS: atom_id res chain seq x y z
N MET A 1 17.82 4.06 -8.89
CA MET A 1 16.86 3.19 -8.20
C MET A 1 17.40 1.78 -8.21
N LYS A 2 17.57 1.18 -7.03
CA LYS A 2 17.92 -0.24 -6.89
C LYS A 2 16.67 -1.07 -7.18
N ILE A 3 16.82 -2.19 -7.87
CA ILE A 3 15.73 -3.13 -8.20
C ILE A 3 15.64 -4.14 -7.05
N TRP A 4 14.48 -4.25 -6.42
CA TRP A 4 14.25 -5.14 -5.28
C TRP A 4 13.62 -6.46 -5.74
N PRO A 5 14.18 -7.62 -5.38
CA PRO A 5 13.57 -8.92 -5.71
C PRO A 5 12.45 -9.25 -4.70
N PHE A 6 11.23 -9.51 -5.20
CA PHE A 6 10.08 -9.92 -4.39
C PHE A 6 9.96 -11.45 -4.33
N LYS A 7 9.58 -12.02 -3.17
CA LYS A 7 9.30 -13.46 -2.99
C LYS A 7 7.98 -13.65 -2.24
N MET A 8 7.20 -14.64 -2.67
CA MET A 8 5.90 -14.98 -2.07
C MET A 8 6.06 -15.57 -0.65
N GLY A 9 5.29 -15.04 0.30
CA GLY A 9 5.16 -15.57 1.67
C GLY A 9 3.80 -16.22 1.90
N ASN A 10 3.76 -17.30 2.68
CA ASN A 10 2.54 -17.93 3.17
C ASN A 10 1.89 -17.04 4.24
N THR A 11 0.60 -16.76 4.08
CA THR A 11 -0.20 -15.90 4.96
C THR A 11 -0.79 -16.66 6.13
N LYS A 12 -0.63 -16.13 7.34
CA LYS A 12 -1.43 -16.49 8.52
C LYS A 12 -1.90 -15.22 9.19
N LYS A 13 -3.18 -15.15 9.54
CA LYS A 13 -3.73 -14.04 10.34
C LYS A 13 -3.01 -13.98 11.70
N PRO A 14 -2.35 -12.87 12.05
CA PRO A 14 -1.69 -12.73 13.35
C PRO A 14 -2.70 -12.53 14.49
N GLY A 15 -2.24 -12.74 15.73
CA GLY A 15 -3.03 -12.48 16.94
C GLY A 15 -3.45 -11.00 17.07
N VAL A 16 -4.54 -10.75 17.80
CA VAL A 16 -5.11 -9.40 17.94
C VAL A 16 -4.15 -8.47 18.69
N GLY A 17 -3.81 -7.33 18.06
CA GLY A 17 -3.02 -6.24 18.65
C GLY A 17 -1.55 -6.25 18.22
N GLY A 18 -1.14 -5.22 17.48
CA GLY A 18 0.24 -5.01 17.05
C GLY A 18 0.39 -4.70 15.56
N PHE A 19 1.59 -4.33 15.13
CA PHE A 19 1.89 -3.98 13.73
C PHE A 19 1.71 -5.15 12.76
N ASP A 20 1.82 -6.40 13.21
CA ASP A 20 1.50 -7.57 12.41
C ASP A 20 0.05 -7.56 11.90
N SER A 21 -0.91 -7.23 12.77
CA SER A 21 -2.34 -7.14 12.39
C SER A 21 -2.57 -6.00 11.42
N LEU A 22 -1.96 -4.84 11.66
CA LEU A 22 -2.05 -3.69 10.76
C LEU A 22 -1.50 -4.03 9.37
N VAL A 23 -0.31 -4.63 9.30
CA VAL A 23 0.34 -5.02 8.05
C VAL A 23 -0.46 -6.10 7.32
N TRP A 24 -1.13 -6.99 8.04
CA TRP A 24 -2.06 -7.96 7.45
C TRP A 24 -3.29 -7.26 6.84
N GLU A 25 -3.92 -6.33 7.56
CA GLU A 25 -5.09 -5.57 7.08
C GLU A 25 -4.76 -4.72 5.84
N THR A 26 -3.65 -3.99 5.87
CA THR A 26 -3.23 -3.13 4.76
C THR A 26 -2.89 -3.96 3.52
N ASN A 27 -2.24 -5.10 3.67
CA ASN A 27 -1.96 -5.97 2.52
C ASN A 27 -3.22 -6.62 1.95
N THR A 28 -4.09 -7.13 2.82
CA THR A 28 -5.39 -7.66 2.41
C THR A 28 -6.13 -6.63 1.56
N LEU A 29 -6.15 -5.36 1.97
CA LEU A 29 -6.76 -4.31 1.16
C LEU A 29 -6.07 -4.10 -0.18
N ALA A 30 -4.74 -4.06 -0.17
CA ALA A 30 -3.95 -3.79 -1.36
C ALA A 30 -4.30 -4.80 -2.46
N LYS A 31 -4.37 -6.09 -2.10
CA LYS A 31 -4.73 -7.19 -2.99
C LYS A 31 -6.13 -7.08 -3.55
N VAL A 32 -7.12 -6.87 -2.69
CA VAL A 32 -8.54 -6.90 -3.11
C VAL A 32 -8.99 -5.61 -3.80
N SER A 33 -8.23 -4.52 -3.66
CA SER A 33 -8.63 -3.21 -4.19
C SER A 33 -8.23 -2.96 -5.64
N LEU A 34 -7.20 -3.62 -6.18
CA LEU A 34 -6.69 -3.30 -7.53
C LEU A 34 -7.76 -3.46 -8.62
N MET A 35 -8.43 -4.62 -8.66
CA MET A 35 -9.44 -4.90 -9.68
C MET A 35 -10.63 -3.93 -9.60
N PRO A 36 -11.25 -3.69 -8.42
CA PRO A 36 -12.26 -2.63 -8.28
C PRO A 36 -11.76 -1.26 -8.73
N MET A 37 -10.54 -0.86 -8.34
CA MET A 37 -9.98 0.43 -8.76
C MET A 37 -9.81 0.50 -10.28
N ALA A 38 -9.30 -0.54 -10.93
CA ALA A 38 -9.13 -0.60 -12.38
C ALA A 38 -10.46 -0.59 -13.13
N ASN A 39 -11.49 -1.25 -12.60
CA ASN A 39 -12.83 -1.27 -13.17
C ASN A 39 -13.52 0.10 -13.08
N CYS A 40 -13.39 0.79 -11.95
CA CYS A 40 -13.95 2.13 -11.78
C CYS A 40 -13.13 3.21 -12.52
N PHE A 41 -11.82 3.02 -12.59
CA PHE A 41 -10.87 3.99 -13.14
C PHE A 41 -9.93 3.30 -14.13
N PRO A 42 -10.25 3.34 -15.44
CA PRO A 42 -9.46 2.65 -16.47
C PRO A 42 -7.98 3.06 -16.55
N ASP A 43 -7.62 4.23 -15.97
CA ASP A 43 -6.24 4.67 -15.87
C ASP A 43 -5.32 3.70 -15.08
N TYR A 44 -5.89 2.82 -14.25
CA TYR A 44 -5.17 1.80 -13.48
C TYR A 44 -5.10 0.43 -14.17
N GLY A 45 -5.90 0.19 -15.21
CA GLY A 45 -5.83 -1.04 -16.02
C GLY A 45 -4.40 -1.41 -16.45
N PRO A 46 -3.56 -0.45 -16.87
CA PRO A 46 -2.16 -0.72 -17.22
C PRO A 46 -1.28 -1.32 -16.12
N ILE A 47 -1.69 -1.29 -14.85
CA ILE A 47 -0.98 -2.00 -13.76
C ILE A 47 -1.11 -3.51 -13.96
N ILE A 48 -2.32 -3.97 -14.29
CA ILE A 48 -2.63 -5.37 -14.58
C ILE A 48 -1.90 -5.78 -15.87
N ASP A 49 -2.01 -4.96 -16.93
CA ASP A 49 -1.38 -5.25 -18.23
C ASP A 49 0.16 -5.27 -18.19
N SER A 50 0.77 -4.68 -17.16
CA SER A 50 2.23 -4.61 -17.02
C SER A 50 2.81 -5.79 -16.22
N ASP A 51 1.98 -6.73 -15.76
CA ASP A 51 2.39 -7.85 -14.88
C ASP A 51 3.15 -7.37 -13.62
N ILE A 52 2.69 -6.26 -13.04
CA ILE A 52 3.27 -5.67 -11.82
C ILE A 52 2.30 -5.66 -10.63
N VAL A 53 1.29 -6.53 -10.64
CA VAL A 53 0.28 -6.64 -9.57
C VAL A 53 0.94 -6.86 -8.20
N GLU A 54 1.96 -7.70 -8.12
CA GLU A 54 2.69 -7.94 -6.87
C GLU A 54 3.43 -6.69 -6.35
N ILE A 55 3.91 -5.84 -7.27
CA ILE A 55 4.53 -4.56 -6.91
C ILE A 55 3.47 -3.60 -6.39
N TRP A 56 2.28 -3.58 -7.01
CA TRP A 56 1.15 -2.83 -6.47
C TRP A 56 0.84 -3.24 -5.04
N ASP A 57 0.70 -4.54 -4.76
CA ASP A 57 0.38 -5.06 -3.44
C ASP A 57 1.39 -4.57 -2.41
N CYS A 58 2.68 -4.69 -2.72
CA CYS A 58 3.78 -4.26 -1.87
C CYS A 58 3.76 -2.74 -1.61
N LEU A 59 3.72 -1.93 -2.67
CA LEU A 59 3.75 -0.47 -2.56
C LEU A 59 2.55 0.06 -1.77
N MET A 60 1.36 -0.48 -2.03
CA MET A 60 0.14 -0.07 -1.33
C MET A 60 0.15 -0.53 0.12
N THR A 61 0.64 -1.73 0.43
CA THR A 61 0.82 -2.21 1.82
C THR A 61 1.70 -1.25 2.61
N ILE A 62 2.86 -0.86 2.06
CA ILE A 62 3.78 0.09 2.71
C ILE A 62 3.11 1.45 2.89
N ALA A 63 2.50 1.99 1.83
CA ALA A 63 1.89 3.31 1.87
C ALA A 63 0.76 3.39 2.91
N MET A 64 -0.13 2.40 2.94
CA MET A 64 -1.25 2.37 3.89
C MET A 64 -0.78 2.11 5.33
N THR A 65 0.19 1.21 5.53
CA THR A 65 0.79 0.98 6.85
C THR A 65 1.45 2.26 7.36
N GLY A 66 2.29 2.90 6.55
CA GLY A 66 2.95 4.14 6.92
C GLY A 66 1.95 5.26 7.21
N VAL A 67 0.87 5.38 6.44
CA VAL A 67 -0.19 6.37 6.70
C VAL A 67 -0.91 6.09 8.03
N ALA A 68 -1.26 4.83 8.31
CA ALA A 68 -1.90 4.47 9.58
C ALA A 68 -1.02 4.84 10.78
N VAL A 69 0.26 4.45 10.74
CA VAL A 69 1.21 4.74 11.82
C VAL A 69 1.49 6.25 11.94
N ASN A 70 1.49 6.98 10.83
CA ASN A 70 1.60 8.44 10.84
C ASN A 70 0.35 9.12 11.42
N ALA A 71 -0.85 8.60 11.15
CA ALA A 71 -2.10 9.15 11.69
C ALA A 71 -2.18 9.05 13.22
N GLU A 72 -1.56 8.01 13.79
CA GLU A 72 -1.36 7.85 15.25
C GLU A 72 -0.26 8.77 15.81
N GLY A 73 0.49 9.48 14.97
CA GLY A 73 1.53 10.42 15.38
C GLY A 73 2.83 9.77 15.89
N VAL A 74 3.02 8.47 15.66
CA VAL A 74 4.15 7.70 16.23
C VAL A 74 5.18 7.26 15.19
N LEU A 75 4.95 7.54 13.90
CA LEU A 75 5.86 7.09 12.82
C LEU A 75 7.29 7.65 12.94
N SER A 76 7.49 8.78 13.60
CA SER A 76 8.83 9.36 13.81
C SER A 76 9.69 8.61 14.84
N ASP A 77 9.10 7.70 15.62
CA ASP A 77 9.82 6.90 16.61
C ASP A 77 10.58 5.75 15.93
N ALA A 78 11.89 5.67 16.19
CA ALA A 78 12.78 4.68 15.59
C ALA A 78 12.46 3.24 16.03
N GLN A 79 11.98 3.03 17.25
CA GLN A 79 11.53 1.72 17.72
C GLN A 79 10.27 1.31 16.94
N ILE A 80 9.31 2.22 16.79
CA ILE A 80 8.08 1.96 16.02
C ILE A 80 8.41 1.63 14.56
N GLN A 81 9.33 2.36 13.94
CA GLN A 81 9.80 2.04 12.58
C GLN A 81 10.40 0.64 12.49
N ASN A 82 11.21 0.22 13.47
CA ASN A 82 11.78 -1.12 13.48
C ASN A 82 10.71 -2.20 13.66
N GLU A 83 9.70 -1.96 14.50
CA GLU A 83 8.57 -2.89 14.67
C GLU A 83 7.74 -3.02 13.38
N VAL A 84 7.47 -1.91 12.69
CA VAL A 84 6.79 -1.92 11.38
C VAL A 84 7.62 -2.67 10.33
N LYS A 85 8.93 -2.43 10.26
CA LYS A 85 9.84 -3.15 9.33
C LYS A 85 9.87 -4.64 9.62
N ASN A 86 9.91 -5.04 10.88
CA ASN A 86 9.84 -6.44 11.29
C ASN A 86 8.51 -7.08 10.88
N ALA A 87 7.39 -6.38 11.07
CA ALA A 87 6.08 -6.87 10.64
C ALA A 87 5.98 -7.01 9.10
N LEU A 88 6.41 -5.99 8.34
CA LEU A 88 6.45 -6.01 6.87
C LEU A 88 7.31 -7.18 6.33
N SER A 89 8.48 -7.40 6.94
CA SER A 89 9.38 -8.49 6.56
C SER A 89 8.81 -9.86 6.93
N THR A 90 8.26 -10.01 8.14
CA THR A 90 7.74 -11.29 8.64
C THR A 90 6.47 -11.72 7.92
N GLN A 91 5.53 -10.80 7.71
CA GLN A 91 4.23 -11.11 7.11
C GLN A 91 4.32 -11.24 5.59
N TRP A 92 5.15 -10.41 4.93
CA TRP A 92 5.10 -10.25 3.48
C TRP A 92 6.44 -10.28 2.76
N GLN A 93 7.54 -10.57 3.46
CA GLN A 93 8.90 -10.55 2.90
C GLN A 93 9.20 -9.21 2.19
N ILE A 94 8.56 -8.14 2.65
CA ILE A 94 8.81 -6.79 2.15
C ILE A 94 10.13 -6.32 2.73
N ASP A 95 11.02 -5.84 1.85
CA ASP A 95 12.34 -5.37 2.24
C ASP A 95 12.24 -4.18 3.20
N ALA A 96 12.97 -4.28 4.31
CA ALA A 96 13.12 -3.20 5.28
C ALA A 96 13.68 -1.93 4.62
N GLU A 97 14.58 -2.06 3.64
CA GLU A 97 15.15 -0.92 2.91
C GLU A 97 14.09 -0.18 2.07
N LEU A 98 13.03 -0.87 1.64
CA LEU A 98 11.93 -0.25 0.88
C LEU A 98 11.04 0.61 1.79
N PHE A 99 10.84 0.20 3.05
CA PHE A 99 10.14 1.03 4.03
C PHE A 99 10.96 2.26 4.42
N ASP A 100 12.28 2.12 4.56
CA ASP A 100 13.17 3.25 4.83
C ASP A 100 13.14 4.27 3.67
N ASP A 101 13.17 3.81 2.40
CA ASP A 101 12.99 4.67 1.22
C ASP A 101 11.64 5.41 1.23
N TYR A 102 10.56 4.69 1.54
CA TYR A 102 9.23 5.27 1.69
C TYR A 102 9.20 6.36 2.76
N TYR A 103 9.74 6.09 3.95
CA TYR A 103 9.70 7.04 5.07
C TYR A 103 10.50 8.30 4.75
N GLU A 104 11.71 8.15 4.20
CA GLU A 104 12.55 9.30 3.84
C GLU A 104 11.91 10.13 2.70
N TYR A 105 11.38 9.47 1.66
CA TYR A 105 10.65 10.16 0.60
C TYR A 105 9.46 10.95 1.17
N THR A 106 8.63 10.31 1.99
CA THR A 106 7.40 10.91 2.50
C THR A 106 7.68 12.05 3.46
N LYS A 107 8.63 11.88 4.38
CA LYS A 107 9.08 12.92 5.29
C LYS A 107 9.64 14.13 4.55
N GLN A 108 10.56 13.91 3.61
CA GLN A 108 11.16 15.00 2.84
C GLN A 108 10.10 15.78 2.06
N ARG A 109 9.27 15.10 1.28
CA ARG A 109 8.26 15.72 0.42
C ARG A 109 7.16 16.42 1.21
N THR A 110 6.74 15.85 2.34
CA THR A 110 5.76 16.50 3.24
C THR A 110 6.33 17.83 3.75
N ASN A 111 7.59 17.85 4.19
CA ASN A 111 8.25 19.06 4.67
C ASN A 111 8.45 20.11 3.56
N GLU A 112 8.76 19.68 2.34
CA GLU A 112 8.97 20.58 1.19
C GLU A 112 7.68 21.22 0.68
N THR A 113 6.56 20.48 0.71
CA THR A 113 5.33 20.85 0.00
C THR A 113 4.16 21.22 0.91
N ASN A 114 4.24 20.88 2.20
CA ASN A 114 3.12 20.90 3.14
C ASN A 114 1.91 20.06 2.67
N ALA A 115 2.10 19.13 1.73
CA ALA A 115 1.06 18.20 1.32
C ALA A 115 0.78 17.19 2.45
N SER A 116 -0.43 16.61 2.45
CA SER A 116 -0.78 15.57 3.43
C SER A 116 0.06 14.31 3.23
N TRP A 117 0.32 13.57 4.31
CA TRP A 117 1.07 12.31 4.24
C TRP A 117 0.42 11.34 3.25
N CYS A 118 -0.92 11.22 3.23
CA CYS A 118 -1.65 10.42 2.25
C CYS A 118 -1.39 10.86 0.80
N GLY A 119 -1.31 12.17 0.53
CA GLY A 119 -0.99 12.71 -0.79
C GLY A 119 0.42 12.34 -1.22
N VAL A 120 1.38 12.48 -0.32
CA VAL A 120 2.78 12.16 -0.58
C VAL A 120 3.01 10.64 -0.72
N SER A 121 2.33 9.82 0.09
CA SER A 121 2.38 8.36 -0.05
C SER A 121 1.80 7.91 -1.39
N ALA A 122 0.71 8.51 -1.85
CA ALA A 122 0.16 8.25 -3.18
C ALA A 122 1.12 8.65 -4.32
N MET A 123 1.84 9.77 -4.15
CA MET A 123 2.90 10.16 -5.09
C MET A 123 4.05 9.15 -5.11
N TRP A 124 4.48 8.65 -3.95
CA TRP A 124 5.52 7.62 -3.86
C TRP A 124 5.11 6.33 -4.59
N VAL A 125 3.86 5.87 -4.41
CA VAL A 125 3.32 4.72 -5.16
C VAL A 125 3.33 4.99 -6.66
N ALA A 126 2.79 6.13 -7.10
CA ALA A 126 2.72 6.48 -8.50
C ALA A 126 4.11 6.60 -9.16
N ASP A 127 5.09 7.16 -8.45
CA ASP A 127 6.47 7.26 -8.91
C ASP A 127 7.14 5.90 -9.05
N ASN A 128 6.96 5.00 -8.08
CA ASN A 128 7.51 3.65 -8.13
C ASN A 128 6.89 2.81 -9.25
N LEU A 129 5.56 2.85 -9.42
CA LEU A 129 4.87 2.21 -10.54
C LEU A 129 5.39 2.73 -11.89
N ARG A 130 5.56 4.05 -12.00
CA ARG A 130 6.04 4.71 -13.23
C ARG A 130 7.49 4.35 -13.56
N LEU A 131 8.35 4.27 -12.55
CA LEU A 131 9.79 4.06 -12.73
C LEU A 131 10.17 2.59 -12.82
N HIS A 132 9.23 1.68 -12.54
CA HIS A 132 9.45 0.25 -12.67
C HIS A 132 9.80 -0.15 -14.11
N GLU A 133 10.72 -1.10 -14.27
CA GLU A 133 11.24 -1.52 -15.58
C GLU A 133 10.15 -2.12 -16.49
N LYS A 134 9.23 -2.89 -15.89
CA LYS A 134 8.10 -3.54 -16.57
C LYS A 134 6.94 -2.60 -16.86
N ALA A 135 6.98 -1.35 -16.40
CA ALA A 135 5.87 -0.42 -16.58
C ALA A 135 5.67 -0.08 -18.05
N THR A 136 4.46 -0.35 -18.55
CA THR A 136 4.06 -0.04 -19.92
C THR A 136 4.07 1.48 -20.18
N PRO A 137 4.15 1.93 -21.45
CA PRO A 137 4.02 3.34 -21.79
C PRO A 137 2.72 3.97 -21.27
N ALA A 138 1.62 3.21 -21.26
CA ALA A 138 0.33 3.63 -20.74
C ALA A 138 0.40 3.89 -19.24
N LEU A 139 0.96 2.95 -18.45
CA LEU A 139 1.17 3.14 -17.02
C LEU A 139 2.07 4.34 -16.74
N LYS A 140 3.20 4.46 -17.44
CA LYS A 140 4.13 5.60 -17.31
C LYS A 140 3.46 6.94 -17.56
N LYS A 141 2.52 7.00 -18.49
CA LYS A 141 1.72 8.20 -18.80
C LYS A 141 0.67 8.45 -17.73
N ASN A 142 -0.08 7.42 -17.33
CA ASN A 142 -1.20 7.55 -16.40
C ASN A 142 -0.74 7.91 -14.99
N SER A 143 0.33 7.30 -14.49
CA SER A 143 0.87 7.60 -13.16
C SER A 143 1.40 9.03 -12.99
N ARG A 144 1.55 9.80 -14.08
CA ARG A 144 1.88 11.24 -14.02
C ARG A 144 0.65 12.15 -13.88
N LYS A 145 -0.55 11.61 -14.11
CA LYS A 145 -1.78 12.42 -14.06
C LYS A 145 -2.11 12.72 -12.61
N LEU A 146 -2.45 13.97 -12.33
CA LEU A 146 -2.86 14.38 -10.99
C LEU A 146 -4.08 13.60 -10.49
N ASP A 147 -5.04 13.29 -11.38
CA ASP A 147 -6.22 12.49 -11.03
C ASP A 147 -5.88 11.07 -10.58
N PHE A 148 -4.82 10.48 -11.12
CA PHE A 148 -4.33 9.16 -10.70
C PHE A 148 -3.77 9.23 -9.27
N VAL A 149 -2.98 10.26 -8.97
CA VAL A 149 -2.43 10.48 -7.62
C VAL A 149 -3.55 10.82 -6.62
N ASN A 150 -4.48 11.69 -7.01
CA ASN A 150 -5.58 12.13 -6.13
C ASN A 150 -6.51 10.98 -5.73
N ARG A 151 -6.84 10.07 -6.67
CA ARG A 151 -7.66 8.89 -6.38
C ARG A 151 -6.96 7.92 -5.43
N LEU A 152 -5.65 7.69 -5.63
CA LEU A 152 -4.84 6.91 -4.69
C LEU A 152 -4.82 7.56 -3.30
N SER A 153 -4.58 8.87 -3.25
CA SER A 153 -4.52 9.62 -2.00
C SER A 153 -5.84 9.53 -1.25
N ALA A 154 -6.97 9.72 -1.94
CA ALA A 154 -8.30 9.60 -1.36
C ALA A 154 -8.57 8.19 -0.84
N PHE A 155 -8.21 7.17 -1.61
CA PHE A 155 -8.36 5.76 -1.21
C PHE A 155 -7.56 5.44 0.05
N ILE A 156 -6.27 5.80 0.08
CA ILE A 156 -5.40 5.59 1.24
C ILE A 156 -5.93 6.34 2.47
N ASN A 157 -6.36 7.60 2.27
CA ASN A 157 -6.88 8.44 3.35
C ASN A 157 -8.17 7.88 3.96
N VAL A 158 -9.10 7.42 3.13
CA VAL A 158 -10.36 6.82 3.60
C VAL A 158 -10.11 5.49 4.31
N SER A 159 -9.11 4.72 3.87
CA SER A 159 -8.82 3.40 4.43
C SER A 159 -8.10 3.47 5.78
N PHE A 160 -7.10 4.35 5.90
CA PHE A 160 -6.16 4.36 7.03
C PHE A 160 -5.70 5.77 7.46
N GLY A 161 -6.18 6.83 6.83
CA GLY A 161 -5.76 8.21 7.11
C GLY A 161 -6.42 8.85 8.32
N SER A 162 -7.36 8.16 8.97
CA SER A 162 -8.02 8.60 10.19
C SER A 162 -8.14 7.44 11.17
N THR A 163 -7.78 7.70 12.44
CA THR A 163 -7.91 6.76 13.54
C THR A 163 -9.38 6.53 13.97
N GLU A 164 -10.29 7.41 13.54
CA GLU A 164 -11.72 7.35 13.81
C GLU A 164 -12.51 6.61 12.72
N VAL A 165 -12.01 6.62 11.48
CA VAL A 165 -12.64 5.99 10.31
C VAL A 165 -11.86 4.72 9.94
N GLY A 166 -11.71 3.82 10.91
CA GLY A 166 -10.94 2.58 10.73
C GLY A 166 -11.70 1.55 9.90
N PHE A 167 -11.25 1.30 8.67
CA PHE A 167 -11.73 0.17 7.85
C PHE A 167 -11.44 -1.21 8.47
N SER A 168 -10.72 -1.29 9.60
CA SER A 168 -10.43 -2.53 10.34
C SER A 168 -11.69 -3.38 10.60
N GLN A 169 -12.84 -2.75 10.85
CA GLN A 169 -14.12 -3.46 11.05
C GLN A 169 -14.76 -3.99 9.76
N TYR A 170 -14.44 -3.44 8.59
CA TYR A 170 -15.03 -3.83 7.30
C TYR A 170 -14.23 -4.89 6.55
N PHE A 171 -12.97 -5.12 6.91
CA PHE A 171 -12.10 -6.11 6.24
C PHE A 171 -12.61 -7.54 6.30
N GLY A 172 -13.17 -7.95 7.44
CA GLY A 172 -13.74 -9.29 7.58
C GLY A 172 -14.85 -9.55 6.56
N PHE A 173 -15.68 -8.53 6.27
CA PHE A 173 -16.74 -8.64 5.28
C PHE A 173 -16.21 -8.59 3.85
N MET A 174 -15.27 -7.70 3.53
CA MET A 174 -14.69 -7.62 2.19
C MET A 174 -13.86 -8.86 1.82
N ALA A 175 -13.13 -9.46 2.76
CA ALA A 175 -12.33 -10.65 2.50
C ALA A 175 -13.22 -11.88 2.23
N LEU A 176 -14.30 -12.04 3.00
CA LEU A 176 -15.31 -13.09 2.77
C LEU A 176 -16.03 -12.89 1.41
N ASP A 177 -16.41 -11.66 1.08
CA ASP A 177 -17.13 -11.36 -0.17
C ASP A 177 -16.26 -11.62 -1.42
N VAL A 178 -14.93 -11.43 -1.31
CA VAL A 178 -13.96 -11.72 -2.37
C VAL A 178 -13.69 -13.22 -2.53
N GLU A 179 -13.55 -13.96 -1.42
CA GLU A 179 -13.43 -15.42 -1.46
C GLU A 179 -14.69 -16.05 -2.08
N GLU A 180 -15.88 -15.63 -1.65
CA GLU A 180 -17.15 -16.19 -2.10
C GLU A 180 -17.49 -15.86 -3.56
N ASN A 181 -17.18 -14.65 -4.04
CA ASN A 181 -17.63 -14.21 -5.37
C ASN A 181 -16.54 -14.20 -6.44
N ILE A 182 -15.26 -14.12 -6.07
CA ILE A 182 -14.15 -13.88 -7.02
C ILE A 182 -13.17 -15.07 -7.04
N GLY A 183 -13.21 -15.97 -6.04
CA GLY A 183 -12.43 -17.20 -6.02
C GLY A 183 -10.93 -17.01 -5.75
N ILE A 184 -10.56 -15.89 -5.12
CA ILE A 184 -9.20 -15.64 -4.63
C ILE A 184 -9.13 -16.21 -3.20
N ASP A 185 -8.31 -17.23 -2.98
CA ASP A 185 -8.02 -17.78 -1.65
C ASP A 185 -7.23 -16.76 -0.83
N MET A 186 -7.85 -16.22 0.22
CA MET A 186 -7.24 -15.22 1.10
C MET A 186 -6.62 -15.88 2.35
N GLY A 187 -6.66 -17.21 2.45
CA GLY A 187 -6.09 -17.98 3.55
C GLY A 187 -6.80 -17.78 4.89
N ILE A 188 -8.12 -17.56 4.86
CA ILE A 188 -9.00 -17.45 6.04
C ILE A 188 -9.31 -18.84 6.61
#